data_AF-A0A0K2T558-F1
#
_entry.id   AF-A0A0K2T558-F1
#
_cell.length_a   1.000
_cell.length_b   1.000
_cell.length_c   1.000
_cell.angle_alpha   90.00
_cell.angle_beta   90.00
_cell.angle_gamma   90.00
#
_symmetry.space_group_name_H-M   'P 1'
#
loop_
_entity.id
_entity.type
_entity.pdbx_description
1 polymer ?
#
loop_
_entity_poly.entity_id
_entity_poly.type
_entity_poly.pdbx_seq_one_letter_code
_entity_poly.pdbx_strand_id
1 'polypeptide(L)'
;GVVTYVRGGPGEKRRTLATIARRIVLLENDPQGSRSVRPELPEAFLKEEEDVHEEQNLPSELIYVIKNMRVLGNFSQIILPELLKDIETIRIQKNEFLFRPEDSDNYVYIVQSGSIDVLNVDLKDTESDQPLVLKKVKQGEPIVSFLSLLEYMNPRRTGNGCYGYISAIATEESQVIKIPFETFKRAFDKHQDHLFRVVQIIMLRLQRVTLIAINQYLGLGTEFMNKLNRGREMTGTDFFEANSDNLRKEQVFAREKFCNFFEIDDQCDLLYPESILIVEFHEGASLVDENTAQDAYLALVMKGCFKISQKIDNISKELQKAYPGSFLNQLQVVTGEPSIFSIEALMESKAAVVHVSIVNKIMDKHPRASISLALSIIRYLSPFVRSIDFALEWILVESGKALYKQHDIADCIYVVLSGRLRSIISRTFQKEFVAEFGRGELTGIVETLTNTRRSSTVIAIRDTEVAKLPSGLINSIKLKYPIVLLRLINLLGKKLLRSWETGTRCQNELSFDDEVSSFSTVALIAITNGVPLSAFAYELTHSANFIGPTLRLTANIVKSELGVFALDRIRDFRLTNWLAQKEDQYNLVIFQCDKDITSWSQLCLRHADVVLLIVNPVNALSSG
;
A
#
# COMPACT_ATOMS: atom_id res chain seq x y z
N GLY A 1 -20.58 20.46 -16.37
CA GLY A 1 -19.76 21.05 -15.29
C GLY A 1 -20.54 22.20 -14.67
N VAL A 2 -20.42 22.40 -13.36
CA VAL A 2 -21.07 23.50 -12.63
C VAL A 2 -20.20 24.75 -12.73
N VAL A 3 -20.77 25.90 -13.12
CA VAL A 3 -20.04 27.17 -13.23
C VAL A 3 -20.38 28.04 -12.02
N THR A 4 -19.35 28.40 -11.22
CA THR A 4 -19.51 29.29 -10.06
C THR A 4 -18.74 30.59 -10.31
N TYR A 5 -19.41 31.73 -10.20
CA TYR A 5 -18.79 33.05 -10.35
C TYR A 5 -18.29 33.57 -9.00
N VAL A 6 -17.02 33.96 -8.93
CA VAL A 6 -16.46 34.67 -7.77
C VAL A 6 -16.37 36.16 -8.11
N ARG A 7 -17.33 36.97 -7.64
CA ARG A 7 -17.35 38.44 -7.74
C ARG A 7 -17.59 39.06 -6.36
N GLY A 8 -17.04 40.24 -6.10
CA GLY A 8 -17.32 41.00 -4.87
C GLY A 8 -16.09 41.53 -4.12
N GLY A 9 -16.33 42.27 -3.04
CA GLY A 9 -15.29 42.76 -2.11
C GLY A 9 -14.61 41.64 -1.30
N PRO A 10 -13.56 41.94 -0.49
CA PRO A 10 -12.79 40.90 0.21
C PRO A 10 -13.62 39.96 1.10
N GLY A 11 -14.75 40.43 1.66
CA GLY A 11 -15.66 39.61 2.46
C GLY A 11 -16.55 38.66 1.64
N GLU A 12 -17.03 39.08 0.47
CA GLU A 12 -17.88 38.25 -0.41
C GLU A 12 -17.08 37.13 -1.06
N LYS A 13 -15.84 37.42 -1.51
CA LYS A 13 -14.93 36.42 -2.07
C LYS A 13 -14.67 35.26 -1.10
N ARG A 14 -14.44 35.57 0.18
CA ARG A 14 -14.22 34.56 1.23
C ARG A 14 -15.45 33.70 1.48
N ARG A 15 -16.66 34.30 1.46
CA ARG A 15 -17.91 33.53 1.59
C ARG A 15 -18.11 32.58 0.43
N THR A 16 -17.89 33.03 -0.81
CA THR A 16 -18.02 32.17 -2.01
C THR A 16 -17.00 31.02 -2.00
N LEU A 17 -15.75 31.29 -1.60
CA LEU A 17 -14.73 30.26 -1.47
C LEU A 17 -15.05 29.25 -0.36
N ALA A 18 -15.58 29.70 0.78
CA ALA A 18 -16.07 28.80 1.82
C ALA A 18 -17.23 27.94 1.32
N THR A 19 -18.13 28.47 0.49
CA THR A 19 -19.19 27.69 -0.16
C THR A 19 -18.61 26.66 -1.15
N ILE A 20 -17.62 27.03 -1.95
CA ILE A 20 -16.94 26.09 -2.86
C ILE A 20 -16.22 24.99 -2.07
N ALA A 21 -15.48 25.35 -1.01
CA ALA A 21 -14.81 24.40 -0.13
C ALA A 21 -15.80 23.44 0.54
N ARG A 22 -16.93 23.96 1.06
CA ARG A 22 -18.02 23.11 1.59
C ARG A 22 -18.61 22.21 0.53
N ARG A 23 -18.85 22.69 -0.69
CA ARG A 23 -19.36 21.85 -1.80
C ARG A 23 -18.39 20.73 -2.18
N ILE A 24 -17.09 20.99 -2.16
CA ILE A 24 -16.05 19.98 -2.45
C ILE A 24 -15.97 18.95 -1.33
N VAL A 25 -15.96 19.40 -0.07
CA VAL A 25 -15.76 18.54 1.11
C VAL A 25 -17.03 17.79 1.50
N LEU A 26 -18.21 18.41 1.42
CA LEU A 26 -19.49 17.86 1.91
C LEU A 26 -20.43 17.41 0.78
N LEU A 27 -20.07 17.63 -0.49
CA LEU A 27 -20.87 17.21 -1.64
C LEU A 27 -22.37 17.60 -1.52
N GLU A 28 -22.66 18.83 -1.08
CA GLU A 28 -24.02 19.37 -1.16
C GLU A 28 -24.44 19.41 -2.64
N ASN A 29 -25.27 18.45 -3.05
CA ASN A 29 -26.06 18.57 -4.27
C ASN A 29 -26.93 19.82 -4.14
N ASP A 30 -26.92 20.68 -5.15
CA ASP A 30 -27.69 21.93 -5.12
C ASP A 30 -29.15 21.63 -4.74
N PRO A 31 -29.73 22.29 -3.71
CA PRO A 31 -31.13 22.09 -3.32
C PRO A 31 -32.11 22.52 -4.44
N GLN A 32 -31.61 23.22 -5.45
CA GLN A 32 -32.32 23.61 -6.66
C GLN A 32 -32.24 22.50 -7.73
N GLY A 33 -32.90 21.36 -7.48
CA GLY A 33 -33.53 20.45 -8.47
C GLY A 33 -32.75 19.93 -9.70
N SER A 34 -31.50 20.33 -9.91
CA SER A 34 -30.68 19.91 -11.04
C SER A 34 -29.72 18.86 -10.54
N ARG A 35 -30.16 17.60 -10.55
CA ARG A 35 -29.23 16.49 -10.77
C ARG A 35 -28.53 16.81 -12.09
N SER A 36 -27.40 17.51 -12.06
CA SER A 36 -26.57 17.66 -13.24
C SER A 36 -26.24 16.22 -13.63
N VAL A 37 -26.82 15.76 -14.74
CA VAL A 37 -26.49 14.47 -15.35
C VAL A 37 -24.97 14.50 -15.51
N ARG A 38 -24.26 13.81 -14.60
CA ARG A 38 -22.81 13.70 -14.70
C ARG A 38 -22.59 13.09 -16.08
N PRO A 39 -21.81 13.74 -16.97
CA PRO A 39 -21.67 13.26 -18.34
C PRO A 39 -21.22 11.81 -18.31
N GLU A 40 -21.92 10.95 -19.03
CA GLU A 40 -21.53 9.56 -19.17
C GLU A 40 -20.10 9.51 -19.73
N LEU A 41 -19.26 8.65 -19.17
CA LEU A 41 -17.92 8.42 -19.73
C LEU A 41 -18.09 7.93 -21.17
N PRO A 42 -17.42 8.57 -22.16
CA PRO A 42 -17.50 8.15 -23.56
C PRO A 42 -17.18 6.66 -23.70
N GLU A 43 -17.88 5.96 -24.59
CA GLU A 43 -17.67 4.52 -24.81
C GLU A 43 -16.21 4.15 -25.13
N ALA A 44 -15.44 5.09 -25.69
CA ALA A 44 -14.01 4.96 -25.92
C ALA A 44 -13.19 4.65 -24.65
N PHE A 45 -13.59 5.16 -23.48
CA PHE A 45 -12.91 4.86 -22.21
C PHE A 45 -13.14 3.42 -21.72
N LEU A 46 -14.17 2.73 -22.22
CA LEU A 46 -14.48 1.34 -21.87
C LEU A 46 -13.92 0.32 -22.88
N LYS A 47 -13.41 0.81 -24.03
CA LYS A 47 -12.64 0.00 -24.95
C LYS A 47 -11.21 -0.08 -24.40
N GLU A 48 -10.63 -1.27 -24.39
CA GLU A 48 -9.22 -1.43 -24.06
C GLU A 48 -8.43 -0.58 -25.07
N GLU A 49 -7.84 0.53 -24.61
CA GLU A 49 -6.70 1.08 -25.33
C GLU A 49 -5.62 0.00 -25.30
N GLU A 50 -5.36 -0.62 -26.45
CA GLU A 50 -4.16 -1.43 -26.65
C GLU A 50 -2.97 -0.54 -26.27
N ASP A 51 -2.20 -0.94 -25.25
CA ASP A 51 -1.12 -0.12 -24.70
C ASP A 51 -0.24 0.43 -25.83
N VAL A 52 -0.35 1.75 -26.04
CA VAL A 52 0.21 2.46 -27.19
C VAL A 52 1.74 2.54 -27.05
N HIS A 53 2.41 1.69 -27.83
CA HIS A 53 3.67 1.92 -28.57
C HIS A 53 5.08 1.83 -27.92
N GLU A 54 5.29 1.47 -26.65
CA GLU A 54 6.67 1.28 -26.14
C GLU A 54 7.18 -0.17 -26.08
N GLU A 55 6.30 -1.17 -26.10
CA GLU A 55 6.67 -2.57 -25.78
C GLU A 55 6.67 -3.52 -26.99
N GLN A 56 6.26 -3.07 -28.19
CA GLN A 56 6.10 -3.91 -29.39
C GLN A 56 7.42 -4.47 -29.98
N ASN A 57 8.58 -3.93 -29.58
CA ASN A 57 9.89 -4.38 -30.07
C ASN A 57 10.62 -5.34 -29.11
N LEU A 58 10.02 -5.70 -27.97
CA LEU A 58 10.60 -6.62 -27.00
C LEU A 58 10.00 -8.03 -27.17
N PRO A 59 10.80 -9.10 -27.04
CA PRO A 59 10.28 -10.46 -26.92
C PRO A 59 9.19 -10.54 -25.84
N SER A 60 8.15 -11.35 -26.09
CA SER A 60 6.98 -11.42 -25.21
C SER A 60 7.35 -11.86 -23.79
N GLU A 61 8.42 -12.64 -23.64
CA GLU A 61 9.00 -13.01 -22.35
C GLU A 61 9.40 -11.78 -21.53
N LEU A 62 10.03 -10.79 -22.17
CA LEU A 62 10.53 -9.58 -21.52
C LEU A 62 9.38 -8.67 -21.07
N ILE A 63 8.29 -8.63 -21.85
CA ILE A 63 7.11 -7.83 -21.52
C ILE A 63 6.51 -8.30 -20.18
N TYR A 64 6.34 -9.61 -20.02
CA TYR A 64 5.81 -10.17 -18.77
C TYR A 64 6.73 -9.93 -17.58
N VAL A 65 8.04 -10.08 -17.76
CA VAL A 65 9.02 -9.79 -16.70
C VAL A 65 8.96 -8.32 -16.30
N ILE A 66 9.04 -7.39 -17.26
CA ILE A 66 9.01 -5.95 -17.00
C ILE A 66 7.72 -5.55 -16.28
N LYS A 67 6.57 -6.04 -16.74
CA LYS A 67 5.27 -5.74 -16.13
C LYS A 67 5.20 -6.18 -14.67
N ASN A 68 5.67 -7.39 -14.35
CA ASN A 68 5.69 -7.91 -12.98
C ASN A 68 6.74 -7.24 -12.09
N MET A 69 7.86 -6.83 -12.68
CA MET A 69 8.93 -6.15 -11.95
C MET A 69 8.59 -4.69 -11.62
N ARG A 70 7.71 -4.01 -12.38
CA ARG A 70 7.19 -2.66 -12.03
C ARG A 70 6.58 -2.59 -10.63
N VAL A 71 6.06 -3.71 -10.11
CA VAL A 71 5.46 -3.79 -8.76
C VAL A 71 6.50 -3.61 -7.65
N LEU A 72 7.77 -3.93 -7.92
CA LEU A 72 8.90 -3.65 -7.03
C LEU A 72 9.52 -2.27 -7.29
N GLY A 73 8.74 -1.37 -7.89
CA GLY A 73 9.15 -0.03 -8.27
C GLY A 73 9.67 0.03 -9.70
N ASN A 74 9.97 1.25 -10.15
CA ASN A 74 10.54 1.45 -11.47
C ASN A 74 12.03 1.10 -11.44
N PHE A 75 12.34 -0.19 -11.63
CA PHE A 75 13.71 -0.61 -11.86
C PHE A 75 14.25 0.16 -13.06
N SER A 76 15.41 0.78 -12.87
CA SER A 76 16.11 1.40 -13.98
C SER A 76 16.33 0.35 -15.08
N GLN A 77 16.48 0.80 -16.33
CA GLN A 77 16.98 -0.03 -17.44
C GLN A 77 18.33 -0.72 -17.12
N ILE A 78 18.91 -0.48 -15.95
CA ILE A 78 20.19 -0.98 -15.48
C ILE A 78 20.05 -2.34 -14.77
N ILE A 79 18.98 -2.55 -13.97
CA ILE A 79 18.76 -3.83 -13.27
C ILE A 79 18.19 -4.89 -14.19
N LEU A 80 17.28 -4.50 -15.10
CA LEU A 80 16.61 -5.42 -16.01
C LEU A 80 17.60 -6.32 -16.77
N PRO A 81 18.65 -5.82 -17.43
CA PRO A 81 19.61 -6.67 -18.15
C PRO A 81 20.26 -7.75 -17.30
N GLU A 82 20.45 -7.53 -16.00
CA GLU A 82 21.02 -8.54 -15.10
C GLU A 82 20.00 -9.65 -14.77
N LEU A 83 18.73 -9.27 -14.58
CA LEU A 83 17.64 -10.23 -14.36
C LEU A 83 17.41 -11.13 -15.58
N LEU A 84 17.68 -10.61 -16.78
CA LEU A 84 17.46 -11.33 -18.04
C LEU A 84 18.54 -12.38 -18.37
N LYS A 85 19.68 -12.41 -17.66
CA LYS A 85 20.82 -13.26 -18.02
C LYS A 85 20.55 -14.76 -17.88
N ASP A 86 19.84 -15.14 -16.82
CA ASP A 86 19.64 -16.54 -16.45
C ASP A 86 18.15 -16.90 -16.45
N ILE A 87 17.38 -16.31 -17.37
CA ILE A 87 15.98 -16.67 -17.54
C ILE A 87 15.88 -18.00 -18.28
N GLU A 88 15.12 -18.91 -17.68
CA GLU A 88 14.78 -20.21 -18.26
C GLU A 88 13.28 -20.27 -18.55
N THR A 89 12.88 -20.83 -19.68
CA THR A 89 11.47 -21.17 -19.94
C THR A 89 11.29 -22.66 -19.81
N ILE A 90 10.40 -23.08 -18.93
CA ILE A 90 10.04 -24.49 -18.69
C ILE A 90 8.64 -24.76 -19.20
N ARG A 91 8.43 -25.96 -19.75
CA ARG A 91 7.13 -26.45 -20.20
C ARG A 91 6.67 -27.54 -19.25
N ILE A 92 5.43 -27.45 -18.80
CA ILE A 92 4.87 -28.29 -17.75
C ILE A 92 3.57 -28.88 -18.28
N GLN A 93 3.40 -30.20 -18.13
CA GLN A 93 2.21 -30.90 -18.58
C GLN A 93 1.07 -30.74 -17.58
N LYS A 94 -0.16 -30.99 -18.04
CA LYS A 94 -1.33 -30.99 -17.16
C LYS A 94 -1.13 -31.98 -16.00
N ASN A 95 -1.47 -31.53 -14.79
CA ASN A 95 -1.31 -32.23 -13.50
C ASN A 95 0.15 -32.46 -13.06
N GLU A 96 1.12 -31.83 -13.71
CA GLU A 96 2.51 -31.84 -13.28
C GLU A 96 2.78 -30.69 -12.28
N PHE A 97 3.61 -30.96 -11.27
CA PHE A 97 3.99 -29.96 -10.27
C PHE A 97 5.08 -29.05 -10.81
N LEU A 98 4.87 -27.75 -10.73
CA LEU A 98 5.91 -26.74 -10.94
C LEU A 98 6.93 -26.78 -9.79
N PHE A 99 6.43 -26.87 -8.55
CA PHE A 99 7.24 -27.12 -7.36
C PHE A 99 6.39 -27.76 -6.26
N ARG A 100 7.06 -28.45 -5.36
CA ARG A 100 6.52 -29.11 -4.17
C ARG A 100 6.96 -28.40 -2.89
N PRO A 101 6.30 -28.66 -1.75
CA PRO A 101 6.59 -27.96 -0.50
C PRO A 101 8.04 -28.10 -0.01
N GLU A 102 8.67 -29.24 -0.27
CA GLU A 102 10.06 -29.55 0.11
C GLU A 102 11.11 -28.95 -0.85
N ASP A 103 10.68 -28.49 -2.02
CA ASP A 103 11.60 -27.93 -3.01
C ASP A 103 12.15 -26.59 -2.54
N SER A 104 13.33 -26.22 -3.03
CA SER A 104 13.97 -24.95 -2.68
C SER A 104 13.22 -23.76 -3.27
N ASP A 105 12.83 -22.81 -2.42
CA ASP A 105 12.18 -21.55 -2.79
C ASP A 105 13.23 -20.49 -3.15
N ASN A 106 13.68 -20.57 -4.42
CA ASN A 106 14.79 -19.80 -4.96
C ASN A 106 14.46 -19.13 -6.31
N TYR A 107 13.18 -19.08 -6.71
CA TYR A 107 12.80 -18.64 -8.05
C TYR A 107 11.56 -17.74 -8.05
N VAL A 108 11.53 -16.80 -8.99
CA VAL A 108 10.30 -16.13 -9.44
C VAL A 108 9.80 -16.91 -10.65
N TYR A 109 8.52 -17.28 -10.64
CA TYR A 109 7.87 -17.86 -11.81
C TYR A 109 6.86 -16.89 -12.42
N ILE A 110 6.77 -16.84 -13.74
CA ILE A 110 5.77 -16.05 -14.46
C ILE A 110 5.14 -16.94 -15.52
N VAL A 111 3.81 -17.06 -15.51
CA VAL A 111 3.11 -17.92 -16.47
C VAL A 111 3.06 -17.22 -17.83
N GLN A 112 3.68 -17.81 -18.86
CA GLN A 112 3.67 -17.26 -20.23
C GLN A 112 2.45 -17.75 -21.03
N SER A 113 2.01 -18.97 -20.78
CA SER A 113 0.78 -19.55 -21.35
C SER A 113 0.27 -20.69 -20.46
N GLY A 114 -1.02 -20.98 -20.53
CA GLY A 114 -1.68 -21.97 -19.68
C GLY A 114 -2.16 -21.41 -18.34
N SER A 115 -2.37 -22.30 -17.37
CA SER A 115 -2.95 -21.99 -16.07
C SER A 115 -2.39 -22.92 -14.98
N ILE A 116 -1.97 -22.33 -13.86
CA ILE A 116 -1.36 -23.02 -12.73
C ILE A 116 -2.13 -22.69 -11.45
N ASP A 117 -2.48 -23.72 -10.69
CA ASP A 117 -3.10 -23.55 -9.37
C ASP A 117 -2.01 -23.57 -8.30
N VAL A 118 -1.99 -22.52 -7.47
CA VAL A 118 -1.17 -22.44 -6.26
C VAL A 118 -1.99 -22.96 -5.10
N LEU A 119 -1.47 -23.97 -4.41
CA LEU A 119 -2.17 -24.74 -3.39
C LEU A 119 -1.54 -24.50 -2.02
N ASN A 120 -2.35 -24.59 -0.97
CA ASN A 120 -1.88 -24.76 0.41
C ASN A 120 -2.05 -26.22 0.82
N VAL A 121 -0.95 -26.92 1.11
CA VAL A 121 -0.99 -28.35 1.48
C VAL A 121 -1.34 -28.59 2.95
N ASP A 122 -1.18 -27.60 3.82
CA ASP A 122 -1.55 -27.72 5.24
C ASP A 122 -3.07 -27.70 5.46
N LEU A 123 -3.78 -27.03 4.55
CA LEU A 123 -5.22 -26.86 4.62
C LEU A 123 -5.86 -27.75 3.58
N LYS A 124 -6.54 -28.78 4.07
CA LYS A 124 -7.33 -29.66 3.22
C LYS A 124 -8.80 -29.23 3.23
N ASP A 125 -9.43 -29.42 2.09
CA ASP A 125 -10.87 -29.33 1.99
C ASP A 125 -11.52 -30.50 2.75
N THR A 126 -12.50 -30.19 3.60
CA THR A 126 -13.18 -31.15 4.46
C THR A 126 -13.98 -32.19 3.68
N GLU A 127 -14.38 -31.88 2.44
CA GLU A 127 -15.20 -32.78 1.60
C GLU A 127 -14.36 -33.67 0.67
N SER A 128 -13.23 -33.16 0.15
CA SER A 128 -12.46 -33.82 -0.91
C SER A 128 -11.10 -34.38 -0.48
N ASP A 129 -10.64 -34.07 0.76
CA ASP A 129 -9.28 -34.34 1.27
C ASP A 129 -8.15 -33.81 0.35
N GLN A 130 -8.49 -32.95 -0.62
CA GLN A 130 -7.56 -32.32 -1.53
C GLN A 130 -6.97 -31.05 -0.91
N PRO A 131 -5.73 -30.69 -1.28
CA PRO A 131 -5.14 -29.42 -0.87
C PRO A 131 -5.95 -28.25 -1.44
N LEU A 132 -6.10 -27.19 -0.64
CA LEU A 132 -6.93 -26.05 -1.02
C LEU A 132 -6.22 -25.14 -2.02
N VAL A 133 -6.90 -24.79 -3.10
CA VAL A 133 -6.41 -23.79 -4.07
C VAL A 133 -6.44 -22.40 -3.43
N LEU A 134 -5.27 -21.77 -3.28
CA LEU A 134 -5.12 -20.40 -2.81
C LEU A 134 -5.43 -19.39 -3.92
N LYS A 135 -4.85 -19.63 -5.09
CA LYS A 135 -4.89 -18.71 -6.24
C LYS A 135 -4.76 -19.51 -7.53
N LYS A 136 -5.55 -19.14 -8.52
CA LYS A 136 -5.39 -19.59 -9.90
C LYS A 136 -4.56 -18.55 -10.65
N VAL A 137 -3.49 -18.98 -11.28
CA VAL A 137 -2.50 -18.11 -11.91
C VAL A 137 -2.61 -18.25 -13.42
N LYS A 138 -2.91 -17.13 -14.08
CA LYS A 138 -3.09 -17.06 -15.54
C LYS A 138 -1.88 -16.44 -16.22
N GLN A 139 -1.90 -16.43 -17.55
CA GLN A 139 -0.90 -15.77 -18.38
C GLN A 139 -0.58 -14.34 -17.91
N GLY A 140 0.71 -14.08 -17.75
CA GLY A 140 1.29 -12.83 -17.30
C GLY A 140 1.32 -12.61 -15.80
N GLU A 141 0.70 -13.48 -15.00
CA GLU A 141 0.71 -13.38 -13.54
C GLU A 141 1.95 -14.07 -12.93
N PRO A 142 2.47 -13.55 -11.80
CA PRO A 142 3.63 -14.10 -11.13
C PRO A 142 3.23 -15.10 -10.04
N ILE A 143 4.15 -16.04 -9.76
CA ILE A 143 4.13 -16.94 -8.61
C ILE A 143 5.44 -16.72 -7.85
N VAL A 144 5.36 -15.95 -6.77
CA VAL A 144 6.51 -15.58 -5.94
C VAL A 144 6.02 -15.11 -4.58
N SER A 145 6.80 -15.37 -3.53
CA SER A 145 6.73 -14.61 -2.29
C SER A 145 7.92 -13.65 -2.21
N PHE A 146 7.63 -12.36 -2.10
CA PHE A 146 8.67 -11.34 -1.96
C PHE A 146 9.32 -11.40 -0.58
N LEU A 147 8.66 -11.97 0.43
CA LEU A 147 9.28 -12.30 1.72
C LEU A 147 10.36 -13.37 1.54
N SER A 148 10.12 -14.40 0.72
CA SER A 148 11.14 -15.40 0.37
C SER A 148 12.36 -14.78 -0.31
N LEU A 149 12.14 -13.81 -1.20
CA LEU A 149 13.23 -13.08 -1.87
C LEU A 149 14.08 -12.31 -0.85
N LEU A 150 13.46 -11.63 0.13
CA LEU A 150 14.20 -10.94 1.21
C LEU A 150 15.02 -11.92 2.06
N GLU A 151 14.45 -13.07 2.41
CA GLU A 151 15.16 -14.13 3.13
C GLU A 151 16.33 -14.69 2.31
N TYR A 152 16.18 -14.83 0.99
CA TYR A 152 17.25 -15.28 0.10
C TYR A 152 18.42 -14.29 0.05
N MET A 153 18.12 -12.99 0.08
CA MET A 153 19.14 -11.93 0.07
C MET A 153 19.90 -11.80 1.40
N ASN A 154 19.50 -12.52 2.45
CA ASN A 154 20.20 -12.52 3.73
C ASN A 154 21.63 -13.08 3.57
N PRO A 155 22.68 -12.30 3.86
CA PRO A 155 24.07 -12.78 3.76
C PRO A 155 24.39 -13.89 4.77
N ARG A 156 23.68 -13.97 5.90
CA ARG A 156 23.88 -14.99 6.96
C ARG A 156 23.04 -16.25 6.77
N ARG A 157 22.35 -16.41 5.63
CA ARG A 157 21.48 -17.56 5.38
C ARG A 157 22.29 -18.85 5.32
N THR A 158 22.12 -19.72 6.32
CA THR A 158 22.69 -21.07 6.35
C THR A 158 21.65 -22.08 5.90
N GLY A 159 21.34 -22.12 4.60
CA GLY A 159 20.43 -23.11 4.01
C GLY A 159 19.53 -22.56 2.90
N ASN A 160 18.92 -23.46 2.12
CA ASN A 160 17.86 -23.11 1.18
C ASN A 160 16.53 -23.20 1.94
N GLY A 161 15.79 -22.09 1.99
CA GLY A 161 14.40 -22.13 2.42
C GLY A 161 13.57 -22.93 1.42
N CYS A 162 12.57 -23.63 1.92
CA CYS A 162 11.62 -24.39 1.11
C CYS A 162 10.28 -23.64 0.98
N TYR A 163 9.42 -24.09 0.07
CA TYR A 163 8.07 -23.53 -0.08
C TYR A 163 7.17 -23.83 1.12
N GLY A 164 7.54 -24.79 1.96
CA GLY A 164 6.96 -25.06 3.27
C GLY A 164 5.56 -25.67 3.17
N TYR A 165 4.55 -24.82 2.96
CA TYR A 165 3.14 -25.23 2.88
C TYR A 165 2.51 -24.93 1.52
N ILE A 166 3.32 -24.54 0.54
CA ILE A 166 2.86 -24.12 -0.77
C ILE A 166 3.33 -25.11 -1.82
N SER A 167 2.45 -25.43 -2.76
CA SER A 167 2.79 -26.15 -3.98
C SER A 167 2.10 -25.51 -5.18
N ALA A 168 2.63 -25.76 -6.37
CA ALA A 168 2.04 -25.26 -7.60
C ALA A 168 1.88 -26.40 -8.60
N ILE A 169 0.68 -26.55 -9.16
CA ILE A 169 0.34 -27.62 -10.11
C ILE A 169 -0.29 -27.05 -11.37
N ALA A 170 0.13 -27.54 -12.54
CA ALA A 170 -0.42 -27.10 -13.80
C ALA A 170 -1.80 -27.72 -14.05
N THR A 171 -2.81 -26.89 -14.28
CA THR A 171 -4.19 -27.34 -14.59
C THR A 171 -4.38 -27.71 -16.06
N GLU A 172 -3.51 -27.18 -16.91
CA GLU A 172 -3.40 -27.43 -18.34
C GLU A 172 -1.93 -27.34 -18.75
N GLU A 173 -1.61 -27.75 -19.98
CA GLU A 173 -0.25 -27.59 -20.48
C GLU A 173 0.16 -26.12 -20.45
N SER A 174 1.25 -25.83 -19.74
CA SER A 174 1.65 -24.46 -19.41
C SER A 174 3.12 -24.21 -19.72
N GLN A 175 3.44 -23.00 -20.14
CA GLN A 175 4.81 -22.51 -20.26
C GLN A 175 5.06 -21.45 -19.20
N VAL A 176 6.19 -21.58 -18.49
CA VAL A 176 6.53 -20.76 -17.33
C VAL A 176 7.94 -20.23 -17.48
N ILE A 177 8.08 -18.92 -17.30
CA ILE A 177 9.36 -18.23 -17.20
C ILE A 177 9.85 -18.38 -15.76
N LYS A 178 11.08 -18.85 -15.58
CA LYS A 178 11.74 -19.11 -14.31
C LYS A 178 12.95 -18.19 -14.17
N ILE A 179 12.96 -17.38 -13.12
CA ILE A 179 14.01 -16.40 -12.84
C ILE A 179 14.64 -16.73 -11.48
N PRO A 180 15.93 -17.09 -11.41
CA PRO A 180 16.59 -17.39 -10.14
C PRO A 180 16.73 -16.15 -9.25
N PHE A 181 16.52 -16.29 -7.93
CA PHE A 181 16.79 -15.23 -6.95
C PHE A 181 18.26 -14.78 -6.95
N GLU A 182 19.18 -15.62 -7.39
CA GLU A 182 20.59 -15.27 -7.58
C GLU A 182 20.80 -14.14 -8.60
N THR A 183 19.92 -14.02 -9.62
CA THR A 183 19.95 -12.89 -10.56
C THR A 183 19.65 -11.57 -9.85
N PHE A 184 18.65 -11.56 -8.96
CA PHE A 184 18.29 -10.40 -8.14
C PHE A 184 19.42 -10.03 -7.19
N LYS A 185 20.01 -11.03 -6.51
CA LYS A 185 21.14 -10.82 -5.61
C LYS A 185 22.31 -10.16 -6.33
N ARG A 186 22.73 -10.71 -7.48
CA ARG A 186 23.80 -10.12 -8.31
C ARG A 186 23.46 -8.71 -8.81
N ALA A 187 22.21 -8.47 -9.19
CA ALA A 187 21.77 -7.16 -9.65
C ALA A 187 21.84 -6.10 -8.55
N PHE A 188 21.39 -6.44 -7.34
CA PHE A 188 21.42 -5.53 -6.19
C PHE A 188 22.81 -5.38 -5.59
N ASP A 189 23.67 -6.40 -5.67
CA ASP A 189 25.07 -6.28 -5.27
C ASP A 189 25.83 -5.28 -6.17
N LYS A 190 25.49 -5.19 -7.47
CA LYS A 190 26.02 -4.19 -8.40
C LYS A 190 25.40 -2.80 -8.22
N HIS A 191 24.11 -2.75 -7.88
CA HIS A 191 23.33 -1.52 -7.78
C HIS A 191 22.68 -1.37 -6.40
N GLN A 192 23.51 -1.19 -5.38
CA GLN A 192 23.07 -1.19 -3.98
C GLN A 192 22.07 -0.07 -3.65
N ASP A 193 22.15 1.08 -4.35
CA ASP A 193 21.21 2.20 -4.20
C ASP A 193 19.73 1.81 -4.43
N HIS A 194 19.49 0.73 -5.18
CA HIS A 194 18.16 0.23 -5.46
C HIS A 194 17.68 -0.81 -4.44
N LEU A 195 18.58 -1.47 -3.70
CA LEU A 195 18.24 -2.53 -2.77
C LEU A 195 17.31 -2.02 -1.66
N PHE A 196 17.71 -0.94 -0.98
CA PHE A 196 16.90 -0.34 0.09
C PHE A 196 15.47 -0.03 -0.37
N ARG A 197 15.32 0.51 -1.59
CA ARG A 197 14.01 0.85 -2.16
C ARG A 197 13.14 -0.39 -2.36
N VAL A 198 13.70 -1.46 -2.89
CA VAL A 198 12.98 -2.73 -3.09
C VAL A 198 12.56 -3.32 -1.75
N VAL A 199 13.44 -3.30 -0.75
CA VAL A 199 13.09 -3.76 0.59
C VAL A 199 11.96 -2.91 1.17
N GLN A 200 12.05 -1.58 1.08
CA GLN A 200 10.99 -0.67 1.53
C GLN A 200 9.67 -0.94 0.82
N ILE A 201 9.68 -1.18 -0.51
CA ILE A 201 8.48 -1.54 -1.29
C ILE A 201 7.86 -2.82 -0.74
N ILE A 202 8.66 -3.90 -0.61
CA ILE A 202 8.16 -5.19 -0.12
C ILE A 202 7.57 -5.05 1.29
N MET A 203 8.24 -4.32 2.18
CA MET A 203 7.76 -4.09 3.54
C MET A 203 6.52 -3.20 3.57
N LEU A 204 6.41 -2.20 2.69
CA LEU A 204 5.21 -1.38 2.55
C LEU A 204 4.02 -2.21 2.08
N ARG A 205 4.24 -3.13 1.11
CA ARG A 205 3.22 -4.07 0.63
C ARG A 205 2.74 -4.97 1.75
N LEU A 206 3.67 -5.52 2.53
CA LEU A 206 3.35 -6.32 3.70
C LEU A 206 2.51 -5.51 4.71
N GLN A 207 2.89 -4.27 4.98
CA GLN A 207 2.14 -3.39 5.88
C GLN A 207 0.73 -3.09 5.34
N ARG A 208 0.61 -2.51 4.14
CA ARG A 208 -0.67 -2.00 3.61
C ARG A 208 -1.63 -3.11 3.21
N VAL A 209 -1.13 -4.15 2.54
CA VAL A 209 -2.00 -5.21 2.00
C VAL A 209 -2.25 -6.30 3.03
N THR A 210 -1.22 -6.76 3.72
CA THR A 210 -1.36 -7.93 4.60
C THR A 210 -1.71 -7.54 6.03
N LEU A 211 -1.01 -6.58 6.64
CA LEU A 211 -1.22 -6.23 8.04
C LEU A 211 -2.37 -5.24 8.26
N ILE A 212 -2.55 -4.24 7.38
CA ILE A 212 -3.63 -3.26 7.50
C ILE A 212 -4.91 -3.81 6.86
N ALA A 213 -4.94 -4.04 5.54
CA ALA A 213 -6.18 -4.37 4.86
C ALA A 213 -6.82 -5.66 5.41
N ILE A 214 -6.05 -6.75 5.53
CA ILE A 214 -6.64 -7.99 6.05
C ILE A 214 -7.04 -7.86 7.53
N ASN A 215 -6.32 -7.10 8.35
CA ASN A 215 -6.76 -6.89 9.73
C ASN A 215 -8.03 -6.03 9.81
N GLN A 216 -8.11 -4.94 9.04
CA GLN A 216 -9.29 -4.06 9.00
C GLN A 216 -10.56 -4.83 8.61
N TYR A 217 -10.46 -5.75 7.65
CA TYR A 217 -11.63 -6.47 7.13
C TYR A 217 -11.88 -7.83 7.78
N LEU A 218 -10.83 -8.60 8.02
CA LEU A 218 -10.94 -9.97 8.53
C LEU A 218 -10.62 -10.07 10.03
N GLY A 219 -10.01 -9.06 10.64
CA GLY A 219 -9.71 -9.03 12.09
C GLY A 219 -8.56 -9.94 12.53
N LEU A 220 -7.64 -10.25 11.63
CA LEU A 220 -6.59 -11.27 11.82
C LEU A 220 -5.24 -10.75 12.32
N GLY A 221 -5.19 -9.56 12.95
CA GLY A 221 -3.94 -8.96 13.39
C GLY A 221 -3.11 -9.85 14.32
N THR A 222 -3.73 -10.47 15.31
CA THR A 222 -3.02 -11.37 16.27
C THR A 222 -2.57 -12.68 15.64
N GLU A 223 -3.33 -13.20 14.69
CA GLU A 223 -3.14 -14.48 14.05
C GLU A 223 -1.97 -14.45 13.05
N PHE A 224 -1.64 -13.25 12.56
CA PHE A 224 -0.46 -12.99 11.72
C PHE A 224 0.83 -12.83 12.51
N MET A 225 0.74 -12.58 13.81
CA MET A 225 1.92 -12.50 14.68
C MET A 225 2.21 -13.88 15.28
N ASN A 226 3.48 -14.26 15.32
CA ASN A 226 3.89 -15.46 16.01
C ASN A 226 3.72 -15.26 17.53
N LYS A 227 3.23 -16.28 18.26
CA LYS A 227 2.99 -16.18 19.71
C LYS A 227 4.29 -16.19 20.54
N LEU A 228 5.44 -16.36 19.90
CA LEU A 228 6.74 -16.26 20.55
C LEU A 228 7.02 -14.80 20.94
N ASN A 229 7.20 -14.57 22.24
CA ASN A 229 7.61 -13.27 22.76
C ASN A 229 8.97 -12.83 22.18
N ARG A 230 9.15 -11.52 21.93
CA ARG A 230 10.40 -10.98 21.38
C ARG A 230 11.46 -10.88 22.47
N GLY A 231 12.65 -11.42 22.22
CA GLY A 231 13.78 -11.35 23.15
C GLY A 231 13.63 -12.30 24.34
N ARG A 232 14.47 -13.33 24.41
CA ARG A 232 14.73 -14.10 25.64
C ARG A 232 16.21 -14.48 25.76
N GLU A 233 17.07 -13.91 24.92
CA GLU A 233 18.46 -14.28 24.73
C GLU A 233 19.35 -13.05 24.97
N MET A 234 19.33 -12.53 26.20
CA MET A 234 20.45 -11.71 26.67
C MET A 234 21.35 -12.60 27.51
N THR A 235 22.65 -12.59 27.20
CA THR A 235 23.63 -13.29 28.04
C THR A 235 23.79 -12.55 29.37
N GLY A 236 24.30 -13.23 30.39
CA GLY A 236 24.46 -12.62 31.72
C GLY A 236 25.30 -11.32 31.69
N THR A 237 26.32 -11.25 30.83
CA THR A 237 27.17 -10.07 30.62
C THR A 237 26.41 -8.92 29.96
N ASP A 238 25.60 -9.21 28.94
CA ASP A 238 24.75 -8.20 28.28
C ASP A 238 23.81 -7.52 29.28
N PHE A 239 23.29 -8.28 30.24
CA PHE A 239 22.40 -7.77 31.28
C PHE A 239 23.09 -6.79 32.23
N PHE A 240 24.35 -7.02 32.60
CA PHE A 240 25.09 -6.12 33.48
C PHE A 240 25.47 -4.81 32.79
N GLU A 241 25.87 -4.87 31.51
CA GLU A 241 26.23 -3.68 30.74
C GLU A 241 25.01 -2.83 30.41
N ALA A 242 23.86 -3.45 30.10
CA ALA A 242 22.61 -2.76 29.86
C ALA A 242 21.98 -2.11 31.11
N ASN A 243 22.40 -2.53 32.31
CA ASN A 243 21.92 -1.99 33.59
C ASN A 243 23.01 -1.21 34.35
N SER A 244 24.03 -0.72 33.66
CA SER A 244 25.08 0.06 34.32
C SER A 244 24.60 1.48 34.65
N ASP A 245 24.96 2.01 35.82
CA ASP A 245 24.65 3.42 36.19
C ASP A 245 25.45 4.46 35.38
N ASN A 246 26.19 4.04 34.35
CA ASN A 246 27.02 4.91 33.53
C ASN A 246 26.46 5.02 32.12
N LEU A 247 25.87 6.17 31.82
CA LEU A 247 25.27 6.49 30.52
C LEU A 247 26.19 6.16 29.33
N ARG A 248 27.50 6.43 29.47
CA ARG A 248 28.45 6.17 28.38
C ARG A 248 28.65 4.68 28.12
N LYS A 249 28.60 3.84 29.16
CA LYS A 249 28.67 2.38 29.01
C LYS A 249 27.40 1.84 28.36
N GLU A 250 26.23 2.33 28.78
CA GLU A 250 24.95 1.96 28.16
C GLU A 250 24.90 2.33 26.67
N GLN A 251 25.38 3.52 26.30
CA GLN A 251 25.46 3.96 24.91
C GLN A 251 26.45 3.14 24.07
N VAL A 252 27.60 2.76 24.63
CA VAL A 252 28.59 1.90 23.93
C VAL A 252 28.02 0.51 23.70
N PHE A 253 27.38 -0.09 24.72
CA PHE A 253 26.71 -1.37 24.57
C PHE A 253 25.58 -1.31 23.54
N ALA A 254 24.71 -0.30 23.61
CA ALA A 254 23.63 -0.12 22.66
C ALA A 254 24.17 0.03 21.23
N ARG A 255 25.26 0.80 21.05
CA ARG A 255 25.94 0.97 19.77
C ARG A 255 26.39 -0.37 19.20
N GLU A 256 27.05 -1.21 19.99
CA GLU A 256 27.48 -2.54 19.57
C GLU A 256 26.29 -3.39 19.10
N LYS A 257 25.18 -3.38 19.86
CA LYS A 257 23.96 -4.11 19.47
C LYS A 257 23.33 -3.57 18.18
N PHE A 258 23.29 -2.25 17.98
CA PHE A 258 22.82 -1.65 16.72
C PHE A 258 23.76 -1.98 15.54
N CYS A 259 25.08 -1.91 15.71
CA CYS A 259 26.05 -2.29 14.68
C CYS A 259 25.89 -3.77 14.28
N ASN A 260 25.79 -4.66 15.28
CA ASN A 260 25.54 -6.08 15.07
C ASN A 260 24.20 -6.36 14.37
N PHE A 261 23.17 -5.58 14.70
CA PHE A 261 21.84 -5.67 14.08
C PHE A 261 21.85 -5.24 12.61
N PHE A 262 22.50 -4.13 12.29
CA PHE A 262 22.62 -3.63 10.92
C PHE A 262 23.69 -4.35 10.10
N GLU A 263 24.48 -5.21 10.74
CA GLU A 263 25.63 -5.90 10.14
C GLU A 263 26.69 -4.92 9.60
N ILE A 264 27.01 -3.91 10.41
CA ILE A 264 28.00 -2.89 10.08
C ILE A 264 29.17 -3.02 11.05
N ASP A 265 30.38 -2.81 10.53
CA ASP A 265 31.60 -2.82 11.33
C ASP A 265 31.55 -1.79 12.47
N ASP A 266 32.18 -2.11 13.60
CA ASP A 266 32.27 -1.25 14.79
C ASP A 266 32.95 0.11 14.54
N GLN A 267 33.55 0.30 13.36
CA GLN A 267 34.16 1.56 12.91
C GLN A 267 33.17 2.47 12.14
N CYS A 268 31.87 2.17 12.15
CA CYS A 268 30.87 3.00 11.50
C CYS A 268 30.86 4.45 12.07
N ASP A 269 31.26 5.41 11.23
CA ASP A 269 31.26 6.85 11.51
C ASP A 269 29.85 7.49 11.52
N LEU A 270 28.79 6.70 11.36
CA LEU A 270 27.42 7.23 11.35
C LEU A 270 26.69 7.07 12.68
N LEU A 271 27.09 6.09 13.50
CA LEU A 271 26.43 5.76 14.75
C LEU A 271 27.37 6.03 15.93
N TYR A 272 27.49 7.30 16.31
CA TYR A 272 28.23 7.70 17.50
C TYR A 272 27.44 7.36 18.77
N PRO A 273 28.10 7.04 19.89
CA PRO A 273 27.40 6.81 21.16
C PRO A 273 26.44 7.95 21.55
N GLU A 274 26.81 9.20 21.25
CA GLU A 274 26.01 10.41 21.52
C GLU A 274 24.72 10.50 20.67
N SER A 275 24.68 9.80 19.54
CA SER A 275 23.49 9.75 18.67
C SER A 275 22.43 8.76 19.17
N ILE A 276 22.80 7.93 20.16
CA ILE A 276 21.91 6.97 20.82
C ILE A 276 21.41 7.60 22.11
N LEU A 277 20.10 7.81 22.18
CA LEU A 277 19.45 8.35 23.36
C LEU A 277 19.00 7.19 24.24
N ILE A 278 19.36 7.23 25.52
CA ILE A 278 18.84 6.29 26.52
C ILE A 278 17.62 6.93 27.16
N VAL A 279 16.47 6.28 27.04
CA VAL A 279 15.18 6.80 27.53
C VAL A 279 14.59 5.83 28.55
N GLU A 280 14.17 6.39 29.67
CA GLU A 280 13.48 5.66 30.74
C GLU A 280 11.97 5.87 30.62
N PHE A 281 11.22 4.79 30.81
CA PHE A 281 9.78 4.71 30.68
C PHE A 281 9.19 4.23 32.00
N HIS A 282 8.23 4.99 32.53
CA HIS A 282 7.38 4.52 33.63
C HIS A 282 6.32 3.55 33.11
N GLU A 283 5.70 2.78 34.00
CA GLU A 283 4.60 1.89 33.65
C GLU A 283 3.45 2.67 32.97
N GLY A 284 3.00 2.17 31.81
CA GLY A 284 1.97 2.79 30.98
C GLY A 284 2.49 3.86 30.01
N ALA A 285 3.76 4.24 30.07
CA ALA A 285 4.34 5.22 29.13
C ALA A 285 4.39 4.65 27.70
N SER A 286 3.97 5.46 26.72
CA SER A 286 4.03 5.10 25.30
C SER A 286 5.38 5.44 24.69
N LEU A 287 5.98 4.49 23.98
CA LEU A 287 7.12 4.70 23.08
C LEU A 287 6.64 5.18 21.70
N VAL A 288 5.55 4.58 21.20
CA VAL A 288 4.97 4.88 19.89
C VAL A 288 3.46 4.73 19.98
N ASP A 289 2.73 5.74 19.50
CA ASP A 289 1.28 5.67 19.35
C ASP A 289 0.88 5.31 17.91
N GLU A 290 -0.16 4.49 17.78
CA GLU A 290 -0.74 4.11 16.49
C GLU A 290 -1.17 5.35 15.68
N ASN A 291 -0.92 5.31 14.36
CA ASN A 291 -1.14 6.37 13.37
C ASN A 291 -0.27 7.62 13.53
N THR A 292 0.75 7.58 14.38
CA THR A 292 1.72 8.68 14.51
C THR A 292 2.81 8.57 13.44
N ALA A 293 3.04 9.66 12.72
CA ALA A 293 4.06 9.75 11.67
C ALA A 293 5.30 10.59 12.06
N GLN A 294 5.20 11.41 13.11
CA GLN A 294 6.25 12.34 13.52
C GLN A 294 7.28 11.66 14.41
N ASP A 295 8.55 12.02 14.24
CA ASP A 295 9.71 11.59 15.04
C ASP A 295 9.79 10.08 15.29
N ALA A 296 9.94 9.30 14.22
CA ALA A 296 10.11 7.85 14.34
C ALA A 296 11.50 7.49 14.88
N TYR A 297 11.54 6.53 15.80
CA TYR A 297 12.77 5.99 16.37
C TYR A 297 12.82 4.47 16.24
N LEU A 298 14.01 3.94 15.93
CA LEU A 298 14.31 2.53 16.13
C LEU A 298 14.76 2.34 17.58
N ALA A 299 14.12 1.45 18.32
CA ALA A 299 14.38 1.26 19.73
C ALA A 299 14.91 -0.14 20.04
N LEU A 300 15.91 -0.23 20.91
CA LEU A 300 16.42 -1.45 21.52
C LEU A 300 15.98 -1.50 22.98
N VAL A 301 15.30 -2.57 23.39
CA VAL A 301 14.91 -2.77 24.79
C VAL A 301 16.15 -3.13 25.60
N MET A 302 16.52 -2.29 26.56
CA MET A 302 17.66 -2.49 27.45
C MET A 302 17.23 -3.16 28.76
N LYS A 303 16.09 -2.72 29.31
CA LYS A 303 15.51 -3.21 30.56
C LYS A 303 13.99 -3.15 30.51
N GLY A 304 13.32 -4.03 31.24
CA GLY A 304 11.87 -4.02 31.43
C GLY A 304 11.11 -4.79 30.36
N CYS A 305 9.90 -4.35 30.04
CA CYS A 305 9.02 -5.07 29.12
C CYS A 305 8.06 -4.09 28.43
N PHE A 306 7.95 -4.22 27.11
CA PHE A 306 7.02 -3.44 26.29
C PHE A 306 5.93 -4.33 25.72
N LYS A 307 4.70 -3.83 25.71
CA LYS A 307 3.53 -4.42 25.05
C LYS A 307 3.38 -3.79 23.67
N ILE A 308 3.21 -4.62 22.65
CA ILE A 308 2.85 -4.21 21.29
C ILE A 308 1.39 -4.54 21.10
N SER A 309 0.58 -3.53 20.81
CA SER A 309 -0.86 -3.67 20.59
C SER A 309 -1.32 -2.97 19.31
N GLN A 310 -2.48 -3.37 18.80
CA GLN A 310 -3.13 -2.74 17.65
C GLN A 310 -4.61 -2.53 17.95
N LYS A 311 -5.16 -1.39 17.57
CA LYS A 311 -6.61 -1.14 17.68
C LYS A 311 -7.34 -1.81 16.53
N ILE A 312 -8.41 -2.53 16.86
CA ILE A 312 -9.35 -3.12 15.91
C ILE A 312 -10.74 -2.73 16.39
N ASP A 313 -11.52 -2.02 15.56
CA ASP A 313 -12.86 -1.53 15.93
C ASP A 313 -12.87 -0.73 17.25
N ASN A 314 -11.87 0.14 17.46
CA ASN A 314 -11.60 0.90 18.69
C ASN A 314 -11.21 0.07 19.93
N ILE A 315 -11.06 -1.24 19.80
CA ILE A 315 -10.60 -2.12 20.88
C ILE A 315 -9.11 -2.39 20.69
N SER A 316 -8.28 -1.98 21.66
CA SER A 316 -6.85 -2.30 21.66
C SER A 316 -6.64 -3.77 22.00
N LYS A 317 -6.03 -4.52 21.08
CA LYS A 317 -5.69 -5.93 21.26
C LYS A 317 -4.18 -6.07 21.39
N GLU A 318 -3.74 -6.75 22.45
CA GLU A 318 -2.32 -7.10 22.63
C GLU A 318 -1.91 -8.14 21.59
N LEU A 319 -0.83 -7.84 20.85
CA LEU A 319 -0.27 -8.71 19.82
C LEU A 319 0.91 -9.51 20.36
N GLN A 320 1.88 -8.84 20.98
CA GLN A 320 3.15 -9.42 21.44
C GLN A 320 3.73 -8.64 22.62
N LYS A 321 4.60 -9.30 23.39
CA LYS A 321 5.48 -8.64 24.37
C LYS A 321 6.93 -8.66 23.88
N ALA A 322 7.65 -7.60 24.25
CA ALA A 322 9.04 -7.39 23.90
C ALA A 322 9.88 -7.18 25.17
N TYR A 323 10.92 -7.99 25.28
CA TYR A 323 11.83 -8.07 26.42
C TYR A 323 13.24 -7.57 26.04
N PRO A 324 14.16 -7.45 27.01
CA PRO A 324 15.51 -6.97 26.75
C PRO A 324 16.23 -7.72 25.63
N GLY A 325 16.95 -6.97 24.79
CA GLY A 325 17.63 -7.45 23.59
C GLY A 325 16.76 -7.45 22.32
N SER A 326 15.46 -7.16 22.43
CA SER A 326 14.58 -7.03 21.27
C SER A 326 14.59 -5.61 20.69
N PHE A 327 14.47 -5.53 19.36
CA PHE A 327 14.24 -4.28 18.66
C PHE A 327 12.73 -4.03 18.51
N LEU A 328 12.37 -2.75 18.52
CA LEU A 328 11.01 -2.24 18.43
C LEU A 328 10.92 -1.17 17.33
N ASN A 329 9.72 -0.99 16.81
CA ASN A 329 9.37 -0.01 15.80
C ASN A 329 10.11 -0.14 14.44
N GLN A 330 10.61 -1.33 14.12
CA GLN A 330 11.34 -1.57 12.87
C GLN A 330 10.47 -1.32 11.62
N LEU A 331 9.18 -1.66 11.71
CA LEU A 331 8.25 -1.55 10.58
C LEU A 331 8.06 -0.09 10.15
N GLN A 332 7.82 0.81 11.10
CA GLN A 332 7.68 2.24 10.84
C GLN A 332 8.94 2.83 10.19
N VAL A 333 10.11 2.43 10.71
CA VAL A 333 11.42 2.89 10.24
C VAL A 333 11.72 2.41 8.81
N VAL A 334 11.44 1.14 8.49
CA VAL A 334 11.74 0.59 7.16
C VAL A 334 10.75 1.05 6.10
N THR A 335 9.47 1.25 6.44
CA THR A 335 8.45 1.67 5.46
C THR A 335 8.39 3.19 5.32
N GLY A 336 8.71 3.94 6.36
CA GLY A 336 8.51 5.39 6.41
C GLY A 336 7.03 5.80 6.48
N GLU A 337 6.15 4.87 6.87
CA GLU A 337 4.72 5.11 7.10
C GLU A 337 4.43 5.42 8.56
N PRO A 338 3.23 5.93 8.90
CA PRO A 338 2.76 5.95 10.28
C PRO A 338 2.78 4.56 10.93
N SER A 339 3.03 4.49 12.23
CA SER A 339 3.01 3.21 12.95
C SER A 339 1.61 2.62 12.97
N ILE A 340 1.48 1.32 12.69
CA ILE A 340 0.22 0.58 12.83
C ILE A 340 0.08 -0.10 14.21
N PHE A 341 1.06 0.11 15.08
CA PHE A 341 1.09 -0.48 16.42
C PHE A 341 1.29 0.61 17.48
N SER A 342 0.62 0.43 18.61
CA SER A 342 0.95 1.11 19.86
C SER A 342 1.96 0.28 20.64
N ILE A 343 3.00 0.94 21.17
CA ILE A 343 4.06 0.30 21.96
C ILE A 343 4.13 1.00 23.32
N GLU A 344 3.79 0.26 24.37
CA GLU A 344 3.66 0.81 25.73
C GLU A 344 4.51 0.02 26.72
N ALA A 345 5.14 0.69 27.68
CA ALA A 345 5.88 0.04 28.76
C ALA A 345 4.91 -0.61 29.75
N LEU A 346 5.07 -1.91 30.03
CA LEU A 346 4.26 -2.64 31.02
C LEU A 346 4.77 -2.49 32.46
N MET A 347 5.96 -1.96 32.60
CA MET A 347 6.67 -1.76 33.86
C MET A 347 7.76 -0.71 33.64
N GLU A 348 8.44 -0.29 34.70
CA GLU A 348 9.63 0.54 34.58
C GLU A 348 10.64 -0.10 33.61
N SER A 349 10.86 0.58 32.49
CA SER A 349 11.60 0.05 31.34
C SER A 349 12.60 1.08 30.84
N LYS A 350 13.67 0.60 30.19
CA LYS A 350 14.71 1.45 29.60
C LYS A 350 14.94 0.99 28.17
N ALA A 351 14.99 1.94 27.23
CA ALA A 351 15.28 1.66 25.83
C ALA A 351 16.34 2.61 25.28
N ALA A 352 17.21 2.08 24.42
CA ALA A 352 18.13 2.87 23.62
C ALA A 352 17.47 3.17 22.27
N VAL A 353 17.35 4.44 21.90
CA VAL A 353 16.61 4.87 20.71
C VAL A 353 17.52 5.63 19.74
N VAL A 354 17.33 5.38 18.45
CA VAL A 354 18.03 6.05 17.35
C VAL A 354 16.99 6.64 16.40
N HIS A 355 17.13 7.93 16.10
CA HIS A 355 16.19 8.63 15.22
C HIS A 355 16.25 8.09 13.79
N VAL A 356 15.09 8.01 13.12
CA VAL A 356 14.97 7.49 11.74
C VAL A 356 15.90 8.18 10.75
N SER A 357 16.22 9.48 10.94
CA SER A 357 17.15 10.19 10.06
C SER A 357 18.57 9.61 10.07
N ILE A 358 19.02 9.05 11.20
CA ILE A 358 20.32 8.39 11.32
C ILE A 358 20.23 7.02 10.67
N VAL A 359 19.15 6.27 10.92
CA VAL A 359 18.93 4.96 10.31
C VAL A 359 18.85 5.06 8.78
N ASN A 360 18.18 6.08 8.23
CA ASN A 360 18.15 6.33 6.80
C ASN A 360 19.54 6.60 6.23
N LYS A 361 20.36 7.44 6.89
CA LYS A 361 21.77 7.65 6.48
C LYS A 361 22.59 6.36 6.52
N ILE A 362 22.33 5.50 7.50
CA ILE A 362 22.94 4.17 7.60
C ILE A 362 22.51 3.31 6.40
N MET A 363 21.21 3.25 6.08
CA MET A 363 20.70 2.49 4.94
C MET A 363 21.18 3.06 3.59
N ASP A 364 21.38 4.37 3.49
CA ASP A 364 21.94 5.01 2.29
C ASP A 364 23.40 4.60 2.06
N LYS A 365 24.22 4.53 3.13
CA LYS A 365 25.63 4.09 3.03
C LYS A 365 25.80 2.57 3.01
N HIS A 366 24.92 1.85 3.70
CA HIS A 366 24.95 0.40 3.85
C HIS A 366 23.55 -0.17 3.52
N PRO A 367 23.17 -0.30 2.24
CA PRO A 367 21.84 -0.76 1.85
C PRO A 367 21.46 -2.15 2.38
N ARG A 368 22.44 -3.01 2.69
CA ARG A 368 22.17 -4.31 3.33
C ARG A 368 21.53 -4.20 4.72
N ALA A 369 21.74 -3.08 5.42
CA ALA A 369 21.10 -2.82 6.71
C ALA A 369 19.56 -2.87 6.62
N SER A 370 18.98 -2.55 5.46
CA SER A 370 17.54 -2.64 5.24
C SER A 370 17.02 -4.08 5.23
N ILE A 371 17.82 -5.03 4.71
CA ILE A 371 17.49 -6.45 4.75
C ILE A 371 17.41 -6.91 6.22
N SER A 372 18.39 -6.55 7.05
CA SER A 372 18.39 -6.90 8.47
C SER A 372 17.16 -6.36 9.19
N LEU A 373 16.78 -5.11 8.92
CA LEU A 373 15.52 -4.52 9.42
C LEU A 373 14.30 -5.32 9.00
N ALA A 374 14.16 -5.63 7.70
CA ALA A 374 13.02 -6.36 7.17
C ALA A 374 12.92 -7.78 7.74
N LEU A 375 14.04 -8.52 7.79
CA LEU A 375 14.09 -9.87 8.35
C LEU A 375 13.81 -9.89 9.84
N SER A 376 14.20 -8.84 10.57
CA SER A 376 13.85 -8.69 11.99
C SER A 376 12.35 -8.57 12.22
N ILE A 377 11.57 -8.14 11.22
CA ILE A 377 10.11 -8.09 11.27
C ILE A 377 9.54 -9.45 10.86
N ILE A 378 10.01 -10.00 9.73
CA ILE A 378 9.51 -11.26 9.15
C ILE A 378 9.60 -12.42 10.16
N ARG A 379 10.67 -12.48 10.97
CA ARG A 379 10.84 -13.52 11.99
C ARG A 379 9.73 -13.57 13.05
N TYR A 380 8.98 -12.49 13.24
CA TYR A 380 7.88 -12.40 14.20
C TYR A 380 6.52 -12.63 13.57
N LEU A 381 6.46 -12.89 12.25
CA LEU A 381 5.24 -13.21 11.54
C LEU A 381 4.98 -14.72 11.58
N SER A 382 3.70 -15.08 11.55
CA SER A 382 3.25 -16.46 11.38
C SER A 382 3.66 -16.96 10.00
N PRO A 383 4.07 -18.24 9.84
CA PRO A 383 4.33 -18.83 8.52
C PRO A 383 3.15 -18.69 7.55
N PHE A 384 1.93 -18.53 8.06
CA PHE A 384 0.74 -18.29 7.25
C PHE A 384 0.81 -16.98 6.45
N VAL A 385 1.54 -15.97 6.94
CA VAL A 385 1.75 -14.70 6.23
C VAL A 385 2.48 -14.92 4.90
N ARG A 386 3.40 -15.89 4.84
CA ARG A 386 4.05 -16.28 3.59
C ARG A 386 3.06 -16.89 2.59
N SER A 387 2.13 -17.73 3.07
CA SER A 387 1.05 -18.26 2.21
C SER A 387 0.15 -17.16 1.66
N ILE A 388 -0.13 -16.13 2.46
CA ILE A 388 -0.88 -14.94 2.04
C ILE A 388 -0.08 -14.15 0.98
N ASP A 389 1.23 -13.97 1.18
CA ASP A 389 2.11 -13.24 0.24
C ASP A 389 2.18 -13.91 -1.15
N PHE A 390 2.15 -15.24 -1.22
CA PHE A 390 2.04 -15.98 -2.49
C PHE A 390 0.71 -15.78 -3.22
N ALA A 391 -0.37 -15.47 -2.49
CA ALA A 391 -1.72 -15.39 -3.04
C ALA A 391 -2.17 -13.97 -3.38
N LEU A 392 -1.71 -12.96 -2.63
CA LEU A 392 -2.08 -11.56 -2.83
C LEU A 392 -1.41 -10.97 -4.06
N GLU A 393 -2.15 -10.14 -4.79
CA GLU A 393 -1.58 -9.32 -5.87
C GLU A 393 -1.84 -7.85 -5.60
N TRP A 394 -0.84 -7.02 -5.90
CA TRP A 394 -1.02 -5.57 -5.98
C TRP A 394 -1.14 -5.20 -7.46
N ILE A 395 -2.23 -4.54 -7.81
CA ILE A 395 -2.55 -4.17 -9.19
C ILE A 395 -2.67 -2.64 -9.26
N LEU A 396 -2.02 -2.05 -10.27
CA LEU A 396 -2.24 -0.67 -10.67
C LEU A 396 -3.24 -0.63 -11.83
N VAL A 397 -4.32 0.11 -11.65
CA VAL A 397 -5.36 0.36 -12.65
C VAL A 397 -5.28 1.83 -13.04
N GLU A 398 -4.94 2.10 -14.30
CA GLU A 398 -4.85 3.47 -14.81
C GLU A 398 -6.25 4.10 -14.93
N SER A 399 -6.32 5.41 -14.78
CA SER A 399 -7.54 6.20 -14.94
C SER A 399 -8.27 5.83 -16.24
N GLY A 400 -9.58 5.63 -16.14
CA GLY A 400 -10.46 5.23 -17.25
C GLY A 400 -10.54 3.71 -17.47
N LYS A 401 -9.52 2.92 -17.10
CA LYS A 401 -9.52 1.47 -17.32
C LYS A 401 -10.49 0.76 -16.37
N ALA A 402 -11.08 -0.34 -16.85
CA ALA A 402 -11.95 -1.19 -16.04
C ALA A 402 -11.13 -2.14 -15.16
N LEU A 403 -11.46 -2.21 -13.87
CA LEU A 403 -10.95 -3.22 -12.95
C LEU A 403 -11.58 -4.59 -13.23
N TYR A 404 -12.89 -4.61 -13.48
CA TYR A 404 -13.63 -5.76 -13.98
C TYR A 404 -14.90 -5.30 -14.69
N LYS A 405 -15.41 -6.14 -15.58
CA LYS A 405 -16.62 -5.89 -16.36
C LYS A 405 -17.81 -6.64 -15.77
N GLN A 406 -18.99 -6.10 -16.01
CA GLN A 406 -20.24 -6.76 -15.65
C GLN A 406 -20.31 -8.14 -16.32
N HIS A 407 -20.81 -9.14 -15.60
CA HIS A 407 -20.86 -10.55 -16.00
C HIS A 407 -19.52 -11.30 -16.03
N ASP A 408 -18.41 -10.67 -15.65
CA ASP A 408 -17.17 -11.39 -15.41
C ASP A 408 -17.31 -12.41 -14.27
N ILE A 409 -16.39 -13.36 -14.21
CA ILE A 409 -16.28 -14.30 -13.10
C ILE A 409 -15.84 -13.52 -11.85
N ALA A 410 -16.52 -13.75 -10.72
CA ALA A 410 -16.15 -13.16 -9.43
C ALA A 410 -15.29 -14.12 -8.61
N ASP A 411 -14.00 -14.21 -8.95
CA ASP A 411 -13.03 -15.08 -8.30
C ASP A 411 -12.17 -14.37 -7.23
N CYS A 412 -12.40 -13.08 -7.00
CA CYS A 412 -11.60 -12.27 -6.08
C CYS A 412 -12.34 -11.03 -5.55
N ILE A 413 -11.91 -10.58 -4.36
CA ILE A 413 -12.29 -9.29 -3.76
C ILE A 413 -11.15 -8.31 -3.98
N TYR A 414 -11.49 -7.04 -4.19
CA TYR A 414 -10.50 -5.97 -4.30
C TYR A 414 -10.60 -5.02 -3.11
N VAL A 415 -9.44 -4.63 -2.57
CA VAL A 415 -9.30 -3.54 -1.59
C VAL A 415 -8.65 -2.36 -2.30
N VAL A 416 -9.26 -1.18 -2.23
CA VAL A 416 -8.64 0.05 -2.74
C VAL A 416 -7.57 0.51 -1.74
N LEU A 417 -6.30 0.51 -2.17
CA LEU A 417 -5.17 0.97 -1.36
C LEU A 417 -4.96 2.49 -1.49
N SER A 418 -5.09 2.97 -2.73
CA SER A 418 -5.01 4.38 -3.13
C SER A 418 -5.80 4.58 -4.42
N GLY A 419 -6.34 5.76 -4.67
CA GLY A 419 -7.17 6.01 -5.86
C GLY A 419 -8.67 6.00 -5.59
N ARG A 420 -9.43 5.93 -6.68
CA ARG A 420 -10.89 5.95 -6.64
C ARG A 420 -11.51 5.17 -7.79
N LEU A 421 -12.44 4.29 -7.44
CA LEU A 421 -13.19 3.47 -8.39
C LEU A 421 -14.65 3.92 -8.46
N ARG A 422 -15.30 3.63 -9.59
CA ARG A 422 -16.73 3.84 -9.80
C ARG A 422 -17.38 2.57 -10.32
N SER A 423 -18.50 2.18 -9.73
CA SER A 423 -19.37 1.10 -10.20
C SER A 423 -20.50 1.65 -11.07
N ILE A 424 -20.67 1.02 -12.23
CA ILE A 424 -21.68 1.36 -13.23
C ILE A 424 -22.39 0.07 -13.65
N ILE A 425 -23.72 0.09 -13.69
CA ILE A 425 -24.53 -0.98 -14.28
C ILE A 425 -25.03 -0.51 -15.63
N SER A 426 -24.85 -1.34 -16.66
CA SER A 426 -25.43 -1.08 -17.97
C SER A 426 -26.77 -1.80 -18.08
N ARG A 427 -27.88 -1.06 -18.15
CA ARG A 427 -29.22 -1.61 -18.40
C ARG A 427 -29.71 -1.17 -19.76
N THR A 428 -29.87 -2.11 -20.69
CA THR A 428 -30.46 -2.02 -22.05
C THR A 428 -30.04 -0.84 -22.95
N PHE A 429 -30.10 0.42 -22.50
CA PHE A 429 -29.61 1.62 -23.22
C PHE A 429 -29.15 2.77 -22.31
N GLN A 430 -29.11 2.61 -20.98
CA GLN A 430 -28.66 3.64 -20.04
C GLN A 430 -27.66 3.09 -19.02
N LYS A 431 -26.62 3.88 -18.72
CA LYS A 431 -25.63 3.56 -17.70
C LYS A 431 -26.05 4.17 -16.38
N GLU A 432 -26.32 3.32 -15.40
CA GLU A 432 -26.73 3.74 -14.07
C GLU A 432 -25.52 3.76 -13.13
N PHE A 433 -25.29 4.89 -12.47
CA PHE A 433 -24.31 5.01 -11.41
C PHE A 433 -24.80 4.26 -10.17
N VAL A 434 -23.97 3.38 -9.61
CA VAL A 434 -24.31 2.60 -8.41
C VAL A 434 -23.58 3.11 -7.18
N ALA A 435 -22.25 3.18 -7.25
CA ALA A 435 -21.40 3.48 -6.12
C ALA A 435 -20.02 4.00 -6.54
N GLU A 436 -19.34 4.69 -5.64
CA GLU A 436 -17.89 4.95 -5.72
C GLU A 436 -17.19 4.22 -4.60
N PHE A 437 -15.92 3.84 -4.84
CA PHE A 437 -15.08 3.23 -3.83
C PHE A 437 -13.79 4.04 -3.68
N GLY A 438 -13.56 4.57 -2.48
CA GLY A 438 -12.34 5.28 -2.10
C GLY A 438 -11.32 4.37 -1.42
N ARG A 439 -10.22 4.97 -0.97
CA ARG A 439 -9.18 4.30 -0.18
C ARG A 439 -9.79 3.58 1.03
N GLY A 440 -9.31 2.35 1.26
CA GLY A 440 -9.75 1.55 2.39
C GLY A 440 -11.17 1.05 2.26
N GLU A 441 -11.76 1.02 1.05
CA GLU A 441 -13.04 0.37 0.77
C GLU A 441 -12.87 -0.90 -0.09
N LEU A 442 -13.82 -1.84 0.07
CA LEU A 442 -13.86 -3.10 -0.69
C LEU A 442 -14.73 -2.96 -1.93
N THR A 443 -14.42 -3.70 -2.99
CA THR A 443 -15.34 -3.96 -4.10
C THR A 443 -15.34 -5.44 -4.51
N GLY A 444 -16.44 -5.91 -5.10
CA GLY A 444 -16.60 -7.29 -5.54
C GLY A 444 -16.85 -8.34 -4.45
N ILE A 445 -17.08 -7.91 -3.19
CA ILE A 445 -17.31 -8.81 -2.04
C ILE A 445 -18.59 -9.64 -2.17
N VAL A 446 -19.69 -9.03 -2.65
CA VAL A 446 -21.00 -9.68 -2.71
C VAL A 446 -20.94 -10.84 -3.69
N GLU A 447 -20.45 -10.60 -4.89
CA GLU A 447 -20.42 -11.60 -5.96
C GLU A 447 -19.44 -12.73 -5.65
N THR A 448 -18.30 -12.41 -5.04
CA THR A 448 -17.29 -13.42 -4.66
C THR A 448 -17.78 -14.32 -3.53
N LEU A 449 -18.47 -13.78 -2.52
CA LEU A 449 -18.98 -14.57 -1.39
C LEU A 449 -20.26 -15.35 -1.74
N THR A 450 -21.07 -14.85 -2.68
CA THR A 450 -22.28 -15.54 -3.17
C THR A 450 -22.01 -16.45 -4.37
N ASN A 451 -20.78 -16.48 -4.88
CA ASN A 451 -20.39 -17.20 -6.08
C ASN A 451 -21.27 -16.86 -7.30
N THR A 452 -21.55 -15.56 -7.48
CA THR A 452 -22.31 -15.04 -8.62
C THR A 452 -21.40 -14.28 -9.59
N ARG A 453 -21.91 -13.98 -10.79
CA ARG A 453 -21.19 -13.17 -11.78
C ARG A 453 -21.17 -11.70 -11.35
N ARG A 454 -20.16 -10.93 -11.78
CA ARG A 454 -20.06 -9.49 -11.47
C ARG A 454 -21.36 -8.76 -11.84
N SER A 455 -21.96 -8.06 -10.87
CA SER A 455 -23.24 -7.37 -11.06
C SER A 455 -23.11 -6.05 -11.82
N SER A 456 -21.91 -5.45 -11.80
CA SER A 456 -21.60 -4.14 -12.36
C SER A 456 -20.21 -4.14 -13.00
N THR A 457 -19.95 -3.14 -13.83
CA THR A 457 -18.60 -2.80 -14.31
C THR A 457 -17.99 -1.81 -13.34
N VAL A 458 -16.77 -2.07 -12.88
CA VAL A 458 -16.02 -1.15 -12.01
C VAL A 458 -14.85 -0.57 -12.78
N ILE A 459 -14.75 0.75 -12.79
CA ILE A 459 -13.73 1.51 -13.51
C ILE A 459 -12.93 2.40 -12.56
N ALA A 460 -11.68 2.67 -12.91
CA ALA A 460 -10.86 3.66 -12.22
C ALA A 460 -11.23 5.07 -12.68
N ILE A 461 -11.58 5.96 -11.75
CA ILE A 461 -11.78 7.39 -12.05
C ILE A 461 -10.42 8.07 -12.22
N ARG A 462 -9.46 7.68 -11.38
CA ARG A 462 -8.08 8.14 -11.37
C ARG A 462 -7.14 6.94 -11.23
N ASP A 463 -5.85 7.14 -11.41
CA ASP A 463 -4.87 6.06 -11.20
C ASP A 463 -5.09 5.45 -9.80
N THR A 464 -5.39 4.16 -9.77
CA THR A 464 -5.86 3.44 -8.59
C THR A 464 -5.02 2.20 -8.35
N GLU A 465 -4.58 2.05 -7.11
CA GLU A 465 -3.88 0.86 -6.63
C GLU A 465 -4.84 0.00 -5.82
N VAL A 466 -4.93 -1.28 -6.19
CA VAL A 466 -5.79 -2.23 -5.50
C VAL A 466 -5.02 -3.48 -5.08
N ALA A 467 -5.40 -4.04 -3.94
CA ALA A 467 -5.02 -5.39 -3.59
C ALA A 467 -6.11 -6.37 -4.04
N LYS A 468 -5.73 -7.39 -4.81
CA LYS A 468 -6.59 -8.50 -5.22
C LYS A 468 -6.43 -9.64 -4.23
N LEU A 469 -7.55 -10.03 -3.61
CA LEU A 469 -7.69 -11.11 -2.65
C LEU A 469 -8.46 -12.26 -3.33
N PRO A 470 -7.78 -13.34 -3.76
CA PRO A 470 -8.44 -14.47 -4.40
C PRO A 470 -9.44 -15.17 -3.47
N SER A 471 -10.53 -15.69 -4.03
CA SER A 471 -11.56 -16.44 -3.29
C SER A 471 -10.98 -17.67 -2.59
N GLY A 472 -10.01 -18.34 -3.22
CA GLY A 472 -9.25 -19.45 -2.65
C GLY A 472 -8.60 -19.08 -1.31
N LEU A 473 -7.86 -17.97 -1.29
CA LEU A 473 -7.26 -17.43 -0.06
C LEU A 473 -8.32 -17.13 1.01
N ILE A 474 -9.45 -16.52 0.65
CA ILE A 474 -10.53 -16.22 1.61
C ILE A 474 -11.09 -17.53 2.19
N ASN A 475 -11.27 -18.56 1.37
CA ASN A 475 -11.71 -19.88 1.85
C ASN A 475 -10.68 -20.51 2.79
N SER A 476 -9.38 -20.40 2.49
CA SER A 476 -8.32 -20.89 3.39
C SER A 476 -8.33 -20.18 4.74
N ILE A 477 -8.56 -18.86 4.70
CA ILE A 477 -8.70 -18.05 5.91
C ILE A 477 -9.94 -18.46 6.71
N LYS A 478 -11.09 -18.70 6.05
CA LYS A 478 -12.32 -19.16 6.72
C LYS A 478 -12.11 -20.49 7.45
N LEU A 479 -11.43 -21.44 6.82
CA LEU A 479 -11.16 -22.75 7.42
C LEU A 479 -10.21 -22.64 8.61
N LYS A 480 -9.14 -21.85 8.46
CA LYS A 480 -8.13 -21.69 9.52
C LYS A 480 -8.62 -20.83 10.69
N TYR A 481 -9.40 -19.79 10.39
CA TYR A 481 -9.92 -18.81 11.35
C TYR A 481 -11.41 -18.54 11.12
N PRO A 482 -12.31 -19.42 11.58
CA PRO A 482 -13.75 -19.29 11.35
C PRO A 482 -14.38 -17.98 11.88
N ILE A 483 -13.74 -17.35 12.88
CA ILE A 483 -14.17 -16.05 13.44
C ILE A 483 -14.30 -14.94 12.39
N VAL A 484 -13.54 -15.05 11.30
CA VAL A 484 -13.56 -14.12 10.16
C VAL A 484 -14.91 -14.08 9.47
N LEU A 485 -15.68 -15.18 9.50
CA LEU A 485 -16.96 -15.28 8.81
C LEU A 485 -17.98 -14.27 9.34
N LEU A 486 -18.03 -14.06 10.66
CA LEU A 486 -18.92 -13.07 11.28
C LEU A 486 -18.60 -11.64 10.79
N ARG A 487 -17.32 -11.31 10.64
CA ARG A 487 -16.88 -10.02 10.10
C ARG A 487 -17.29 -9.85 8.64
N LEU A 488 -17.08 -10.88 7.82
CA LEU A 488 -17.51 -10.88 6.41
C LEU A 488 -19.03 -10.72 6.27
N ILE A 489 -19.82 -11.40 7.11
CA ILE A 489 -21.29 -11.27 7.12
C ILE A 489 -21.69 -9.85 7.52
N ASN A 490 -21.07 -9.27 8.55
CA ASN A 490 -21.35 -7.90 8.96
C ASN A 490 -21.00 -6.88 7.85
N LEU A 491 -19.89 -7.10 7.13
CA LEU A 491 -19.51 -6.28 5.97
C LEU A 491 -20.53 -6.40 4.83
N LEU A 492 -21.01 -7.62 4.53
CA LEU A 492 -22.08 -7.86 3.57
C LEU A 492 -23.39 -7.18 3.98
N GLY A 493 -23.79 -7.33 5.25
CA GLY A 493 -25.00 -6.72 5.81
C GLY A 493 -25.00 -5.20 5.68
N LYS A 494 -23.90 -4.55 6.08
CA LYS A 494 -23.72 -3.09 5.91
C LYS A 494 -23.87 -2.66 4.44
N LYS A 495 -23.31 -3.43 3.50
CA LYS A 495 -23.41 -3.12 2.06
C LYS A 495 -24.81 -3.34 1.48
N LEU A 496 -25.49 -4.42 1.87
CA LEU A 496 -26.85 -4.69 1.41
C LEU A 496 -27.83 -3.65 1.94
N LEU A 497 -27.69 -3.25 3.21
CA LEU A 497 -28.48 -2.17 3.81
C LEU A 497 -28.28 -0.85 3.07
N ARG A 498 -27.02 -0.45 2.80
CA ARG A 498 -26.72 0.75 1.98
C ARG A 498 -27.36 0.69 0.60
N SER A 499 -27.32 -0.46 -0.07
CA SER A 499 -27.94 -0.65 -1.39
C SER A 499 -29.48 -0.55 -1.36
N TRP A 500 -30.13 -0.95 -0.27
CA TRP A 500 -31.59 -0.88 -0.11
C TRP A 500 -32.08 0.52 0.26
N GLU A 501 -31.29 1.27 1.03
CA GLU A 501 -31.56 2.67 1.35
C GLU A 501 -31.52 3.55 0.08
N THR A 502 -30.57 3.30 -0.82
CA THR A 502 -30.52 3.98 -2.14
C THR A 502 -31.63 3.57 -3.10
N GLY A 503 -32.21 2.38 -2.95
CA GLY A 503 -33.33 1.91 -3.78
C GLY A 503 -34.70 2.47 -3.37
N THR A 504 -34.83 3.03 -2.16
CA THR A 504 -36.13 3.38 -1.56
C THR A 504 -36.27 4.85 -1.15
N ARG A 505 -35.22 5.69 -1.21
CA ARG A 505 -35.30 7.10 -0.80
C ARG A 505 -35.32 8.08 -1.97
N CYS A 506 -36.48 8.15 -2.62
CA CYS A 506 -37.02 9.45 -3.04
C CYS A 506 -37.89 9.97 -1.88
N GLN A 507 -37.57 11.17 -1.40
CA GLN A 507 -38.29 11.98 -0.41
C GLN A 507 -37.92 11.77 1.07
N ASN A 508 -37.32 12.85 1.60
CA ASN A 508 -37.37 13.35 2.97
C ASN A 508 -36.51 12.73 4.09
N GLU A 509 -35.93 13.69 4.82
CA GLU A 509 -35.37 13.69 6.18
C GLU A 509 -33.88 13.36 6.38
N LEU A 510 -33.18 14.45 6.71
CA LEU A 510 -31.85 14.63 7.28
C LEU A 510 -31.48 13.56 8.33
N SER A 511 -30.72 12.55 7.92
CA SER A 511 -29.84 11.80 8.82
C SER A 511 -28.40 12.27 8.61
N PHE A 512 -27.85 12.95 9.62
CA PHE A 512 -26.52 13.55 9.68
C PHE A 512 -25.36 12.53 9.81
N ASP A 513 -25.54 11.29 9.38
CA ASP A 513 -24.53 10.22 9.45
C ASP A 513 -24.17 9.61 8.07
N ASP A 514 -24.65 10.21 6.98
CA ASP A 514 -24.19 9.83 5.65
C ASP A 514 -22.73 10.30 5.46
N GLU A 515 -21.77 9.38 5.61
CA GLU A 515 -20.45 9.44 4.99
C GLU A 515 -20.61 9.51 3.45
N VAL A 516 -21.14 10.64 2.96
CA VAL A 516 -21.15 10.98 1.55
C VAL A 516 -19.68 11.07 1.15
N SER A 517 -19.30 10.24 0.18
CA SER A 517 -17.92 10.05 -0.24
C SER A 517 -17.26 11.38 -0.63
N SER A 518 -16.57 12.03 0.29
CA SER A 518 -15.93 13.34 0.07
C SER A 518 -14.79 13.21 -0.95
N PHE A 519 -14.56 14.25 -1.74
CA PHE A 519 -13.39 14.31 -2.61
C PHE A 519 -12.16 14.62 -1.77
N SER A 520 -11.14 13.77 -1.82
CA SER A 520 -9.91 13.97 -1.04
C SER A 520 -8.85 14.71 -1.82
N THR A 521 -8.93 14.73 -3.15
CA THR A 521 -7.94 15.39 -4.02
C THR A 521 -8.56 16.30 -5.06
N VAL A 522 -8.01 17.52 -5.19
CA VAL A 522 -8.49 18.54 -6.13
C VAL A 522 -7.33 19.14 -6.92
N ALA A 523 -7.40 19.10 -8.25
CA ALA A 523 -6.45 19.80 -9.12
C ALA A 523 -6.97 21.18 -9.53
N LEU A 524 -6.12 22.19 -9.42
CA LEU A 524 -6.39 23.56 -9.86
C LEU A 524 -5.61 23.83 -11.15
N ILE A 525 -6.31 24.10 -12.25
CA ILE A 525 -5.69 24.45 -13.53
C ILE A 525 -6.19 25.79 -14.04
N ALA A 526 -5.25 26.65 -14.44
CA ALA A 526 -5.56 27.92 -15.08
C ALA A 526 -5.69 27.69 -16.59
N ILE A 527 -6.86 28.01 -17.17
CA ILE A 527 -7.09 27.88 -18.62
C ILE A 527 -6.62 29.15 -19.36
N THR A 528 -6.87 30.33 -18.77
CA THR A 528 -6.55 31.61 -19.40
C THR A 528 -5.34 32.26 -18.76
N ASN A 529 -4.57 32.99 -19.57
CA ASN A 529 -3.50 33.86 -19.08
C ASN A 529 -4.03 34.92 -18.08
N GLY A 530 -3.20 35.30 -17.11
CA GLY A 530 -3.52 36.34 -16.13
C GLY A 530 -4.41 35.87 -14.96
N VAL A 531 -4.62 34.57 -14.80
CA VAL A 531 -5.29 33.99 -13.61
C VAL A 531 -4.28 33.94 -12.45
N PRO A 532 -4.56 34.58 -11.28
CA PRO A 532 -3.69 34.50 -10.11
C PRO A 532 -3.90 33.18 -9.37
N LEU A 533 -3.48 32.06 -9.98
CA LEU A 533 -3.73 30.70 -9.51
C LEU A 533 -3.22 30.47 -8.08
N SER A 534 -2.03 30.96 -7.75
CA SER A 534 -1.47 30.84 -6.40
C SER A 534 -2.33 31.55 -5.35
N ALA A 535 -2.76 32.79 -5.63
CA ALA A 535 -3.59 33.55 -4.69
C ALA A 535 -4.94 32.86 -4.44
N PHE A 536 -5.55 32.35 -5.53
CA PHE A 536 -6.76 31.55 -5.43
C PHE A 536 -6.55 30.27 -4.60
N ALA A 537 -5.46 29.54 -4.86
CA ALA A 537 -5.13 28.31 -4.14
C ALA A 537 -4.94 28.57 -2.64
N TYR A 538 -4.23 29.64 -2.25
CA TYR A 538 -4.06 30.00 -0.84
C TYR A 538 -5.39 30.30 -0.15
N GLU A 539 -6.27 31.08 -0.78
CA GLU A 539 -7.57 31.41 -0.20
C GLU A 539 -8.49 30.17 -0.12
N LEU A 540 -8.45 29.28 -1.12
CA LEU A 540 -9.18 28.01 -1.09
C LEU A 540 -8.66 27.10 0.04
N THR A 541 -7.34 26.94 0.16
CA THR A 541 -6.72 26.16 1.24
C THR A 541 -7.07 26.74 2.61
N HIS A 542 -7.01 28.07 2.78
CA HIS A 542 -7.38 28.72 4.03
C HIS A 542 -8.86 28.49 4.39
N SER A 543 -9.75 28.58 3.40
CA SER A 543 -11.19 28.34 3.59
C SER A 543 -11.48 26.86 3.92
N ALA A 544 -10.80 25.92 3.25
CA ALA A 544 -10.96 24.49 3.47
C ALA A 544 -10.38 24.02 4.82
N ASN A 545 -9.30 24.66 5.29
CA ASN A 545 -8.73 24.40 6.62
C ASN A 545 -9.71 24.68 7.77
N PHE A 546 -10.74 25.50 7.55
CA PHE A 546 -11.80 25.70 8.54
C PHE A 546 -12.74 24.50 8.66
N ILE A 547 -12.80 23.63 7.65
CA ILE A 547 -13.61 22.41 7.62
C ILE A 547 -12.78 21.22 8.09
N GLY A 548 -11.53 21.11 7.64
CA GLY A 548 -10.60 20.07 8.07
C GLY A 548 -9.19 20.26 7.51
N PRO A 549 -8.22 19.47 7.99
CA PRO A 549 -6.82 19.60 7.58
C PRO A 549 -6.67 19.54 6.05
N THR A 550 -6.16 20.63 5.45
CA THR A 550 -6.00 20.77 4.00
C THR A 550 -4.56 21.10 3.64
N LEU A 551 -3.99 20.34 2.71
CA LEU A 551 -2.63 20.54 2.19
C LEU A 551 -2.66 21.11 0.77
N ARG A 552 -1.79 22.09 0.48
CA ARG A 552 -1.55 22.57 -0.88
C ARG A 552 -0.20 22.07 -1.39
N LEU A 553 -0.19 21.43 -2.55
CA LEU A 553 1.02 20.89 -3.18
C LEU A 553 1.33 21.61 -4.50
N THR A 554 2.62 21.85 -4.72
CA THR A 554 3.19 22.38 -5.97
C THR A 554 4.41 21.56 -6.36
N ALA A 555 4.82 21.66 -7.63
CA ALA A 555 6.05 21.03 -8.12
C ALA A 555 7.29 21.37 -7.24
N ASN A 556 7.37 22.60 -6.73
CA ASN A 556 8.50 23.03 -5.88
C ASN A 556 8.50 22.34 -4.52
N ILE A 557 7.34 22.15 -3.90
CA ILE A 557 7.22 21.45 -2.61
C ILE A 557 7.62 19.98 -2.80
N VAL A 558 7.17 19.36 -3.88
CA VAL A 558 7.56 17.98 -4.19
C VAL A 558 9.06 17.85 -4.41
N LYS A 559 9.67 18.78 -5.16
CA LYS A 559 11.12 18.79 -5.40
C LYS A 559 11.93 19.05 -4.14
N SER A 560 11.44 19.86 -3.20
CA SER A 560 12.12 20.08 -1.92
C SER A 560 12.07 18.85 -1.01
N GLU A 561 10.96 18.11 -1.02
CA GLU A 561 10.74 16.95 -0.14
C GLU A 561 11.36 15.66 -0.70
N LEU A 562 11.19 15.41 -2.00
CA LEU A 562 11.61 14.15 -2.63
C LEU A 562 12.90 14.29 -3.46
N GLY A 563 13.36 15.52 -3.71
CA GLY A 563 14.53 15.82 -4.52
C GLY A 563 14.20 16.31 -5.93
N VAL A 564 15.20 16.90 -6.60
CA VAL A 564 15.03 17.63 -7.87
C VAL A 564 14.47 16.74 -9.00
N PHE A 565 14.87 15.46 -9.01
CA PHE A 565 14.48 14.47 -10.02
C PHE A 565 13.16 13.74 -9.71
N ALA A 566 12.44 14.12 -8.65
CA ALA A 566 11.22 13.43 -8.23
C ALA A 566 10.08 13.49 -9.27
N LEU A 567 10.14 14.43 -10.22
CA LEU A 567 9.11 14.66 -11.25
C LEU A 567 9.54 14.20 -12.65
N ASP A 568 10.74 13.63 -12.79
CA ASP A 568 11.29 13.21 -14.08
C ASP A 568 10.62 11.95 -14.64
N ARG A 569 9.92 11.20 -13.77
CA ARG A 569 9.18 9.99 -14.16
C ARG A 569 7.78 10.05 -13.58
N ILE A 570 6.78 10.10 -14.47
CA ILE A 570 5.35 10.23 -14.14
C ILE A 570 4.83 9.09 -13.23
N ARG A 571 5.53 7.96 -13.16
CA ARG A 571 5.16 6.76 -12.37
C ARG A 571 6.27 6.35 -11.39
N ASP A 572 6.88 7.30 -10.69
CA ASP A 572 7.79 6.98 -9.59
C ASP A 572 7.00 6.53 -8.36
N PHE A 573 7.20 5.29 -7.93
CA PHE A 573 6.61 4.71 -6.72
C PHE A 573 6.83 5.60 -5.48
N ARG A 574 8.00 6.25 -5.37
CA ARG A 574 8.30 7.13 -4.24
C ARG A 574 7.34 8.32 -4.18
N LEU A 575 7.04 8.91 -5.34
CA LEU A 575 6.11 10.03 -5.44
C LEU A 575 4.68 9.55 -5.17
N THR A 576 4.24 8.47 -5.81
CA THR A 576 2.87 7.93 -5.62
C THR A 576 2.59 7.60 -4.16
N ASN A 577 3.52 6.96 -3.46
CA ASN A 577 3.34 6.66 -2.04
C ASN A 577 3.35 7.91 -1.18
N TRP A 578 4.28 8.83 -1.42
CA TRP A 578 4.32 10.07 -0.65
C TRP A 578 3.01 10.86 -0.81
N LEU A 579 2.46 10.89 -2.02
CA LEU A 579 1.14 11.47 -2.28
C LEU A 579 0.03 10.73 -1.55
N ALA A 580 0.03 9.39 -1.59
CA ALA A 580 -0.91 8.58 -0.82
C ALA A 580 -0.79 8.89 0.69
N GLN A 581 0.42 8.97 1.27
CA GLN A 581 0.62 9.36 2.66
C GLN A 581 0.03 10.75 2.98
N LYS A 582 0.07 11.70 2.03
CA LYS A 582 -0.57 13.01 2.20
C LYS A 582 -2.10 12.92 2.11
N GLU A 583 -2.63 12.08 1.22
CA GLU A 583 -4.06 11.76 1.20
C GLU A 583 -4.51 11.09 2.52
N ASP A 584 -3.61 10.38 3.20
CA ASP A 584 -3.89 9.70 4.47
C ASP A 584 -3.90 10.68 5.67
N GLN A 585 -3.08 11.72 5.61
CA GLN A 585 -2.89 12.70 6.68
C GLN A 585 -3.85 13.88 6.62
N TYR A 586 -4.39 14.20 5.43
CA TYR A 586 -5.20 15.38 5.19
C TYR A 586 -6.56 15.00 4.61
N ASN A 587 -7.61 15.68 5.07
CA ASN A 587 -8.97 15.49 4.53
C ASN A 587 -9.07 15.97 3.07
N LEU A 588 -8.25 16.97 2.69
CA LEU A 588 -8.23 17.53 1.35
C LEU A 588 -6.79 17.87 0.92
N VAL A 589 -6.38 17.39 -0.24
CA VAL A 589 -5.12 17.73 -0.90
C VAL A 589 -5.42 18.52 -2.17
N ILE A 590 -4.91 19.75 -2.23
CA ILE A 590 -5.08 20.66 -3.37
C ILE A 590 -3.79 20.64 -4.20
N PHE A 591 -3.86 20.05 -5.37
CA PHE A 591 -2.80 20.08 -6.38
C PHE A 591 -2.89 21.38 -7.18
N GLN A 592 -1.88 22.23 -7.06
CA GLN A 592 -1.76 23.41 -7.89
C GLN A 592 -0.91 23.08 -9.12
N CYS A 593 -1.55 23.05 -10.30
CA CYS A 593 -0.85 22.81 -11.56
C CYS A 593 0.06 23.98 -11.94
N ASP A 594 1.06 23.69 -12.77
CA ASP A 594 1.87 24.72 -13.40
C ASP A 594 1.06 25.45 -14.49
N LYS A 595 1.57 26.59 -14.95
CA LYS A 595 0.93 27.35 -16.04
C LYS A 595 0.91 26.54 -17.34
N ASP A 596 1.96 25.77 -17.60
CA ASP A 596 2.09 24.89 -18.74
C ASP A 596 1.78 23.43 -18.33
N ILE A 597 1.49 22.57 -19.32
CA ILE A 597 1.27 21.14 -19.09
C ILE A 597 2.63 20.46 -18.89
N THR A 598 3.16 20.57 -17.68
CA THR A 598 4.38 19.86 -17.21
C THR A 598 4.05 18.43 -16.77
N SER A 599 5.07 17.62 -16.48
CA SER A 599 4.88 16.29 -15.87
C SER A 599 4.12 16.37 -14.54
N TRP A 600 4.34 17.43 -13.75
CA TRP A 600 3.57 17.73 -12.55
C TRP A 600 2.09 17.99 -12.88
N SER A 601 1.79 18.86 -13.83
CA SER A 601 0.40 19.17 -14.23
C SER A 601 -0.33 17.91 -14.73
N GLN A 602 0.34 17.04 -15.50
CA GLN A 602 -0.23 15.76 -15.95
C GLN A 602 -0.52 14.82 -14.76
N LEU A 603 0.42 14.73 -13.82
CA LEU A 603 0.26 13.92 -12.61
C LEU A 603 -0.88 14.43 -11.73
N CYS A 604 -1.01 15.75 -11.56
CA CYS A 604 -2.11 16.36 -10.81
C CYS A 604 -3.47 15.96 -11.39
N LEU A 605 -3.60 15.98 -12.72
CA LEU A 605 -4.84 15.60 -13.41
C LEU A 605 -5.13 14.10 -13.28
N ARG A 606 -4.11 13.24 -13.28
CA ARG A 606 -4.27 11.79 -13.13
C ARG A 606 -4.58 11.34 -11.71
N HIS A 607 -4.23 12.14 -10.70
CA HIS A 607 -4.43 11.82 -9.27
C HIS A 607 -5.59 12.58 -8.60
N ALA A 608 -6.17 13.58 -9.27
CA ALA A 608 -7.27 14.35 -8.71
C ALA A 608 -8.62 13.64 -8.87
N ASP A 609 -9.43 13.65 -7.82
CA ASP A 609 -10.84 13.27 -7.90
C ASP A 609 -11.67 14.34 -8.63
N VAL A 610 -11.28 15.61 -8.48
CA VAL A 610 -11.94 16.77 -9.09
C VAL A 610 -10.92 17.72 -9.71
N VAL A 611 -11.20 18.18 -10.93
CA VAL A 611 -10.42 19.21 -11.60
C VAL A 611 -11.22 20.51 -11.63
N LEU A 612 -10.68 21.57 -11.03
CA LEU A 612 -11.23 22.92 -11.08
C LEU A 612 -10.54 23.72 -12.18
N LEU A 613 -11.33 24.04 -13.20
CA LEU A 613 -10.95 24.88 -14.31
C LEU A 613 -11.14 26.35 -13.94
N ILE A 614 -10.04 27.09 -13.80
CA ILE A 614 -10.08 28.50 -13.39
C ILE A 614 -9.85 29.39 -14.62
N VAL A 615 -10.80 30.30 -14.84
CA VAL A 615 -10.86 31.16 -16.02
C VAL A 615 -10.96 32.61 -15.57
N ASN A 616 -10.19 33.50 -16.19
CA ASN A 616 -10.39 34.93 -16.09
C ASN A 616 -11.47 35.34 -17.10
N PRO A 617 -12.64 35.80 -16.66
CA PRO A 617 -13.77 36.10 -17.54
C PRO A 617 -13.45 37.19 -18.58
N VAL A 618 -12.48 38.07 -18.32
CA VAL A 618 -12.08 39.14 -19.25
C VAL A 618 -11.39 38.56 -20.50
N ASN A 619 -10.63 37.48 -20.34
CA ASN A 619 -9.88 36.83 -21.44
C ASN A 619 -10.64 35.67 -22.10
N ALA A 620 -11.72 35.18 -21.47
CA ALA A 620 -12.55 34.11 -21.99
C ALA A 620 -13.37 34.52 -23.23
N LEU A 621 -13.64 35.82 -23.40
CA LEU A 621 -14.41 36.37 -24.51
C LEU A 621 -13.58 36.54 -25.80
N SER A 622 -12.25 36.38 -25.75
CA SER A 622 -11.34 36.54 -26.90
C SER A 622 -10.85 35.23 -27.50
N SER A 623 -11.23 34.07 -26.94
CA SER A 623 -10.80 32.74 -27.37
C SER A 623 -11.98 31.84 -27.78
N GLY A 624 -12.97 32.44 -28.45
CA GLY A 624 -14.08 31.73 -29.09
C GLY A 624 -13.75 31.32 -30.51
#